data_AF-A0A518I385-F1
#
_entry.id   AF-A0A518I385-F1
#
_cell.length_a   1.000
_cell.length_b   1.000
_cell.length_c   1.000
_cell.angle_alpha   90.00
_cell.angle_beta   90.00
_cell.angle_gamma   90.00
#
_symmetry.space_group_name_H-M   'P 1'
#
loop_
_entity.id
_entity.type
_entity.pdbx_description
1 polymer ?
#
loop_
_entity_poly.entity_id
_entity_poly.type
_entity_poly.pdbx_seq_one_letter_code
_entity_poly.pdbx_strand_id
1 'polypeptide(L)'
;MTNHHKTNCTVCGKSFSMSDLRPGRFVRPLMADRISADHPEWNADAYICHGDLNHYRSQYVQNVLASLVEYPSRIDPVAQRVGDDERDRLVDGKMT
;
A
#
# COMPACT_ATOMS: atom_id res chain seq x y z
N MET A 1 -8.05 -9.77 -40.21
CA MET A 1 -7.51 -10.81 -39.32
C MET A 1 -6.70 -10.12 -38.23
N THR A 2 -7.28 -9.89 -37.05
CA THR A 2 -6.53 -9.31 -35.93
C THR A 2 -5.73 -10.43 -35.26
N ASN A 3 -4.41 -10.42 -35.44
CA ASN A 3 -3.53 -11.41 -34.84
C ASN A 3 -3.48 -11.13 -33.33
N HIS A 4 -4.24 -11.87 -32.54
CA HIS A 4 -4.24 -11.75 -31.08
C HIS A 4 -3.03 -12.49 -30.53
N HIS A 5 -1.85 -11.85 -30.61
CA HIS A 5 -0.65 -12.39 -29.99
C HIS A 5 -0.89 -12.56 -28.49
N LYS A 6 -0.62 -13.79 -28.02
CA LYS A 6 -0.70 -14.16 -26.62
C LYS A 6 0.68 -14.50 -26.09
N THR A 7 0.92 -14.17 -24.84
CA THR A 7 2.10 -14.61 -24.09
C THR A 7 1.71 -14.86 -22.64
N ASN A 8 2.62 -15.42 -21.86
CA ASN A 8 2.34 -15.83 -20.49
C ASN A 8 2.70 -14.72 -19.49
N CYS A 9 1.91 -14.59 -18.44
CA CYS A 9 2.28 -13.83 -17.26
C CYS A 9 3.39 -14.58 -16.50
N THR A 10 4.47 -13.89 -16.15
CA THR A 10 5.58 -14.46 -15.37
C THR A 10 5.16 -14.80 -13.93
N VAL A 11 4.20 -14.06 -13.37
CA VAL A 11 3.73 -14.25 -11.99
C VAL A 11 2.81 -15.47 -11.85
N CYS A 12 1.68 -15.49 -12.57
CA CYS A 12 0.70 -16.58 -12.45
C CYS A 12 0.84 -17.70 -13.49
N GLY A 13 1.75 -17.58 -14.47
CA GLY A 13 1.98 -18.56 -15.54
C GLY A 13 0.89 -18.68 -16.60
N LYS A 14 -0.25 -18.00 -16.43
CA LYS A 14 -1.39 -18.08 -17.36
C LYS A 14 -1.12 -17.30 -18.66
N SER A 15 -1.75 -17.73 -19.75
CA SER A 15 -1.64 -17.10 -21.07
C SER A 15 -2.71 -16.01 -21.26
N PHE A 16 -2.30 -14.84 -21.74
CA PHE A 16 -3.14 -13.67 -21.94
C PHE A 16 -2.92 -13.04 -23.31
N SER A 17 -3.91 -12.26 -23.78
CA SER A 17 -3.68 -11.33 -24.89
C SER A 17 -2.62 -10.30 -24.51
N MET A 18 -1.80 -9.86 -25.46
CA MET A 18 -0.86 -8.75 -25.24
C MET A 18 -1.54 -7.47 -24.72
N SER A 19 -2.82 -7.26 -24.99
CA SER A 19 -3.62 -6.15 -24.45
C SER A 19 -3.83 -6.22 -22.93
N ASP A 20 -3.76 -7.42 -22.35
CA ASP A 20 -4.05 -7.68 -20.94
C ASP A 20 -2.76 -7.84 -20.11
N LEU A 21 -1.62 -7.58 -20.75
CA LEU A 21 -0.29 -7.72 -20.18
C LEU A 21 0.45 -6.39 -20.18
N ARG A 22 1.22 -6.17 -19.12
CA ARG A 22 2.18 -5.09 -19.02
C ARG A 22 3.60 -5.64 -19.18
N PRO A 23 4.38 -5.12 -20.16
CA PRO A 23 5.81 -5.43 -20.25
C PRO A 23 6.57 -4.92 -19.01
N GLY A 24 7.54 -5.69 -18.54
CA GLY A 24 8.32 -5.43 -17.33
C GLY A 24 9.02 -4.08 -17.33
N ARG A 25 9.57 -3.67 -18.48
CA ARG A 25 10.16 -2.33 -18.69
C ARG A 25 9.24 -1.15 -18.39
N PHE A 26 7.92 -1.35 -18.39
CA PHE A 26 6.92 -0.31 -18.08
C PHE A 26 6.32 -0.44 -16.67
N VAL A 27 6.80 -1.39 -15.88
CA VAL A 27 6.44 -1.52 -14.47
C VAL A 27 7.31 -0.56 -13.65
N ARG A 28 6.69 0.20 -12.75
CA ARG A 28 7.42 1.17 -11.90
C ARG A 28 8.46 0.44 -11.04
N PRO A 29 9.65 1.01 -10.80
CA PRO A 29 10.75 0.35 -10.09
C PRO A 29 10.33 -0.30 -8.77
N LEU A 30 9.62 0.43 -7.91
CA LEU A 30 9.12 -0.11 -6.63
C LEU A 30 8.24 -1.37 -6.76
N MET A 31 7.47 -1.49 -7.83
CA MET A 31 6.68 -2.69 -8.10
C MET A 31 7.56 -3.79 -8.69
N ALA A 32 8.49 -3.44 -9.59
CA ALA A 32 9.44 -4.40 -10.15
C ALA A 32 10.31 -5.05 -9.06
N ASP A 33 10.80 -4.28 -8.08
CA ASP A 33 11.59 -4.79 -6.95
C ASP A 33 10.80 -5.79 -6.11
N ARG A 34 9.52 -5.49 -5.84
CA ARG A 34 8.62 -6.39 -5.10
C ARG A 34 8.33 -7.66 -5.89
N ILE A 35 8.05 -7.54 -7.18
CA ILE A 35 7.81 -8.70 -8.03
C ILE A 35 9.08 -9.55 -8.11
N SER A 36 10.27 -8.97 -8.29
CA SER A 36 11.55 -9.68 -8.32
C SER A 36 11.87 -10.41 -7.01
N ALA A 37 11.43 -9.88 -5.87
CA ALA A 37 11.63 -10.54 -4.58
C ALA A 37 10.85 -11.86 -4.48
N ASP A 38 9.64 -11.90 -5.04
CA ASP A 38 8.78 -13.10 -5.03
C ASP A 38 9.01 -14.01 -6.25
N HIS A 39 9.42 -13.42 -7.38
CA HIS A 39 9.62 -14.05 -8.69
C HIS A 39 11.01 -13.69 -9.25
N PRO A 40 12.08 -14.42 -8.85
CA PRO A 40 13.47 -14.11 -9.24
C PRO A 40 13.73 -14.12 -10.75
N GLU A 41 12.86 -14.77 -11.54
CA GLU A 41 12.90 -14.78 -13.01
C GLU A 41 12.44 -13.46 -13.64
N TRP A 42 11.84 -12.55 -12.87
CA TRP A 42 11.34 -11.27 -13.34
C TRP A 42 12.46 -10.38 -13.91
N ASN A 43 12.22 -9.82 -15.10
CA ASN A 43 13.14 -8.92 -15.77
C ASN A 43 12.38 -7.95 -16.71
N ALA A 44 13.09 -7.03 -17.36
CA ALA A 44 12.49 -5.99 -18.20
C ALA A 44 11.71 -6.52 -19.44
N ASP A 45 12.02 -7.74 -19.89
CA ASP A 45 11.37 -8.40 -21.02
C ASP A 45 10.24 -9.36 -20.59
N ALA A 46 10.05 -9.54 -19.27
CA ALA A 46 8.93 -10.29 -18.71
C ALA A 46 7.59 -9.57 -18.92
N TYR A 47 6.49 -10.31 -18.72
CA TYR A 47 5.13 -9.78 -18.81
C TYR A 47 4.36 -10.09 -17.54
N ILE A 48 3.57 -9.13 -17.06
CA ILE A 48 2.65 -9.33 -15.92
C ILE A 48 1.22 -9.01 -16.35
N CYS A 49 0.26 -9.85 -15.94
CA CYS A 49 -1.15 -9.57 -16.19
C CYS A 49 -1.67 -8.44 -15.29
N HIS A 50 -2.74 -7.77 -15.72
CA HIS A 50 -3.35 -6.69 -14.93
C HIS A 50 -3.80 -7.15 -13.54
N GLY A 51 -4.28 -8.39 -13.40
CA GLY A 51 -4.72 -8.94 -12.12
C GLY A 51 -3.59 -9.00 -11.10
N ASP A 52 -2.49 -9.67 -11.46
CA ASP A 52 -1.31 -9.80 -10.60
C ASP A 52 -0.67 -8.42 -10.32
N LEU A 53 -0.57 -7.56 -11.33
CA LEU A 53 -0.02 -6.21 -11.12
C LEU A 53 -0.88 -5.38 -10.14
N ASN A 54 -2.21 -5.54 -10.20
CA ASN A 54 -3.11 -4.87 -9.27
C ASN A 54 -3.05 -5.46 -7.86
N HIS A 55 -2.76 -6.76 -7.73
CA HIS A 55 -2.52 -7.39 -6.44
C HIS A 55 -1.32 -6.75 -5.73
N TYR A 56 -0.17 -6.65 -6.40
CA TYR A 56 1.02 -5.98 -5.88
C TYR A 56 0.78 -4.51 -5.51
N ARG A 57 0.04 -3.78 -6.36
CA ARG A 57 -0.33 -2.38 -6.08
C ARG A 57 -1.21 -2.25 -4.84
N SER A 58 -2.19 -3.13 -4.69
CA SER A 58 -3.11 -3.12 -3.56
C SER A 58 -2.38 -3.42 -2.25
N GLN A 59 -1.51 -4.43 -2.24
CA GLN A 59 -0.66 -4.74 -1.09
C GLN A 59 0.25 -3.57 -0.71
N TYR A 60 0.83 -2.88 -1.70
CA TYR A 60 1.65 -1.70 -1.42
C TYR A 60 0.84 -0.59 -0.74
N VAL A 61 -0.35 -0.27 -1.24
CA VAL A 61 -1.23 0.73 -0.62
C VAL A 61 -1.60 0.32 0.82
N GLN A 62 -1.95 -0.94 1.04
CA GLN A 62 -2.26 -1.47 2.38
C GLN A 62 -1.08 -1.32 3.33
N ASN A 63 0.14 -1.66 2.89
CA ASN A 63 1.35 -1.54 3.69
C ASN A 63 1.67 -0.07 4.04
N VAL A 64 1.50 0.85 3.09
CA VAL A 64 1.68 2.29 3.34
C VAL A 64 0.66 2.77 4.37
N LEU A 65 -0.63 2.47 4.19
CA LEU A 65 -1.66 2.86 5.15
C LEU A 65 -1.42 2.29 6.55
N ALA A 66 -1.02 1.02 6.66
CA ALA A 66 -0.67 0.42 7.93
C ALA A 66 0.49 1.15 8.64
N SER A 67 1.54 1.51 7.90
CA SER A 67 2.68 2.27 8.46
C SER A 67 2.29 3.68 8.95
N LEU A 68 1.29 4.31 8.32
CA LEU A 68 0.78 5.60 8.77
C LEU A 68 -0.07 5.50 10.04
N VAL A 69 -0.79 4.39 10.22
CA VAL A 69 -1.61 4.10 11.41
C VAL A 69 -0.78 3.60 12.60
N GLU A 70 0.49 3.26 12.40
CA GLU A 70 1.45 3.02 13.50
C GLU A 70 1.96 4.34 14.11
N TYR A 71 1.98 5.43 13.34
CA TYR A 71 2.43 6.76 13.76
C TYR A 71 1.46 7.66 14.59
N PRO A 72 0.14 7.40 14.77
CA PRO A 72 -0.75 8.24 15.56
C PRO A 72 -0.68 7.98 17.07
N SER A 73 0.30 7.20 17.56
CA SER A 73 0.58 7.09 19.01
C SER A 73 1.14 8.38 19.65
N ARG A 74 1.23 9.49 18.90
CA ARG A 74 1.55 10.84 19.38
C ARG A 74 0.50 11.90 19.00
N ILE A 75 -0.80 11.56 19.03
CA ILE A 75 -1.83 12.60 19.06
C ILE A 75 -1.84 13.20 20.49
N ASP A 76 -1.06 14.26 20.64
CA ASP A 76 -0.87 15.27 21.69
C ASP A 76 -1.40 15.10 23.13
N PRO A 77 -0.55 15.32 24.18
CA PRO A 77 -0.96 15.47 25.59
C PRO A 77 -1.76 16.77 25.88
N VAL A 78 -2.13 17.54 24.86
CA VAL A 78 -2.89 18.80 25.00
C VAL A 78 -4.32 18.54 25.48
N ALA A 79 -4.91 17.38 25.16
CA ALA A 79 -6.22 17.00 25.67
C ALA A 79 -6.25 16.78 27.20
N GLN A 80 -5.11 16.53 27.83
CA GLN A 80 -5.04 16.31 29.28
C GLN A 80 -5.16 17.60 30.09
N ARG A 81 -4.76 18.76 29.53
CA ARG A 81 -4.74 20.04 30.28
C ARG A 81 -6.10 20.68 30.50
N VAL A 82 -7.10 20.31 29.69
CA VAL A 82 -8.45 20.89 29.81
C VAL A 82 -9.21 20.27 31.00
N GLY A 83 -8.79 19.11 31.52
CA GLY A 83 -9.45 18.42 32.63
C GLY A 83 -9.01 18.84 34.03
N ASP A 84 -7.87 19.51 34.17
CA ASP A 84 -7.30 19.83 35.50
C ASP A 84 -7.61 21.27 35.95
N ASP A 85 -7.88 22.19 35.03
CA ASP A 85 -8.29 23.58 35.33
C ASP A 85 -9.75 23.67 35.85
N GLU A 86 -10.61 22.72 35.46
CA GLU A 86 -12.00 22.62 35.94
C GLU A 86 -12.07 22.06 37.38
N ARG A 87 -11.09 21.22 37.77
CA ARG A 87 -11.05 20.58 39.10
C ARG A 87 -10.66 21.57 40.20
N ASP A 88 -9.71 22.47 39.95
CA ASP A 88 -9.28 23.47 40.96
C ASP A 88 -10.39 24.48 41.30
N ARG A 89 -11.20 24.89 40.31
CA ARG A 89 -12.30 25.84 40.53
C ARG A 89 -13.46 25.29 41.39
N LEU A 90 -13.54 23.98 41.56
CA LEU A 90 -14.56 23.33 42.40
C LEU A 90 -14.10 23.16 43.87
N VAL A 91 -12.79 23.22 44.15
CA VAL A 91 -12.27 23.02 45.52
C VAL A 91 -12.24 24.34 46.31
N ASP A 92 -12.05 25.48 45.63
CA ASP A 92 -11.98 26.80 46.28
C ASP A 92 -13.36 27.40 46.64
N GLY A 93 -14.46 26.73 46.27
CA GLY A 93 -15.83 27.26 46.38
C GLY A 93 -16.64 26.82 47.60
N LYS A 94 -16.05 26.18 48.62
CA LYS A 94 -16.80 25.73 49.82
C LYS A 94 -16.21 26.26 51.12
N MET A 95 -16.36 27.56 51.32
CA MET A 95 -16.21 28.21 52.62
C MET A 95 -17.33 29.24 52.81
N THR A 96 -18.51 28.77 53.19
CA THR A 96 -19.53 29.44 54.05
C THR A 96 -20.63 28.45 54.35
#